data_AF-A0A9Q9C5M9-F1
#
_entry.id   AF-A0A9Q9C5M9-F1
#
_cell.length_a   1.000
_cell.length_b   1.000
_cell.length_c   1.000
_cell.angle_alpha   90.00
_cell.angle_beta   90.00
_cell.angle_gamma   90.00
#
_symmetry.space_group_name_H-M   'P 1'
#
loop_
_entity.id
_entity.type
_entity.pdbx_description
1 polymer ?
#
loop_
_entity_poly.entity_id
_entity_poly.type
_entity_poly.pdbx_seq_one_letter_code
_entity_poly.pdbx_strand_id
1 'polypeptide(L)'
;MKLSLDEQEGVMKEFADPVEFIKGYVDVYEKQRGVPVKVYLEDISYYERFEPMFLDLVLKRALSEGSSDLNFPEVEELLHAFCGKEFYDERFYLESTLVLIKGIAILVDRVDQEVQRRMFDNVRYLYYYTTEPIDLTRVLVDPCTRCIQDPPALVKEMAKLRETVGFVNKQLEDVGNSFLANDRRLKDRMNLSEGILGQKRIEKYRIEDVYGSIFDLLMVKATGMDMESGYVYIMGFCSEFIMSEVGEEDAILHLKEYANGLLIKKEE
;
A
#
# COMPACT_ATOMS: atom_id res chain seq x y z
N MET A 1 1.65 31.76 29.84
CA MET A 1 2.70 32.79 29.78
C MET A 1 2.47 33.60 28.51
N LYS A 2 2.37 34.93 28.56
CA LYS A 2 2.16 35.78 27.37
C LYS A 2 3.54 36.12 26.77
N LEU A 3 3.76 35.82 25.49
CA LEU A 3 4.99 36.20 24.78
C LEU A 3 4.91 37.67 24.35
N SER A 4 6.02 38.41 24.49
CA SER A 4 6.20 39.73 23.87
C SER A 4 6.33 39.63 22.34
N LEU A 5 6.11 40.73 21.62
CA LEU A 5 6.26 40.79 20.16
C LEU A 5 7.66 40.37 19.71
N ASP A 6 8.70 40.86 20.38
CA ASP A 6 10.10 40.54 20.08
C ASP A 6 10.42 39.05 20.29
N GLU A 7 9.79 38.41 21.28
CA GLU A 7 9.92 36.96 21.50
C GLU A 7 9.16 36.16 20.44
N GLN A 8 8.01 36.64 19.98
CA GLN A 8 7.24 36.00 18.91
C GLN A 8 7.98 36.09 17.56
N GLU A 9 8.50 37.26 17.22
CA GLU A 9 9.33 37.48 16.03
C GLU A 9 10.66 36.72 16.12
N GLY A 10 11.26 36.64 17.32
CA GLY A 10 12.50 35.91 17.55
C GLY A 10 12.40 34.41 17.25
N VAL A 11 11.26 33.79 17.58
CA VAL A 11 10.99 32.36 17.30
C VAL A 11 10.72 32.12 15.81
N MET A 12 10.32 33.14 15.06
CA MET A 12 9.88 33.03 13.66
C MET A 12 10.94 33.43 12.62
N LYS A 13 12.19 33.67 13.04
CA LYS A 13 13.23 34.23 12.14
C LYS A 13 13.68 33.26 11.06
N GLU A 14 14.01 32.01 11.43
CA GLU A 14 14.42 30.96 10.48
C GLU A 14 14.15 29.57 11.10
N PHE A 15 13.72 28.62 10.27
CA PHE A 15 13.51 27.21 10.64
C PHE A 15 14.44 26.33 9.81
N ALA A 16 14.96 25.24 10.39
CA ALA A 16 15.84 24.33 9.67
C ALA A 16 15.05 23.36 8.78
N ASP A 17 13.86 22.95 9.22
CA ASP A 17 13.01 22.02 8.50
C ASP A 17 11.49 22.28 8.69
N PRO A 18 10.64 21.70 7.83
CA PRO A 18 9.20 21.94 7.84
C PRO A 18 8.49 21.48 9.11
N VAL A 19 8.99 20.45 9.80
CA VAL A 19 8.39 19.92 11.04
C VAL A 19 8.64 20.90 12.18
N GLU A 20 9.86 21.42 12.28
CA GLU A 20 10.18 22.50 13.22
C GLU A 20 9.31 23.73 12.99
N PHE A 21 9.08 24.10 11.72
CA PHE A 21 8.21 25.21 11.38
C PHE A 21 6.77 25.01 11.86
N ILE A 22 6.17 23.85 11.57
CA ILE A 22 4.78 23.58 12.00
C ILE A 22 4.71 23.58 13.54
N LYS A 23 5.66 22.93 14.25
CA LYS A 23 5.73 22.94 15.72
C LYS A 23 5.80 24.36 16.28
N GLY A 24 6.77 25.14 15.81
CA GLY A 24 7.01 26.50 16.29
C GLY A 24 5.83 27.42 16.03
N TYR A 25 5.26 27.37 14.83
CA TYR A 25 4.09 28.16 14.45
C TYR A 25 2.88 27.84 15.34
N VAL A 26 2.57 26.54 15.48
CA VAL A 26 1.43 26.06 16.27
C VAL A 26 1.53 26.48 17.74
N ASP A 27 2.73 26.43 18.30
CA ASP A 27 2.97 26.82 19.69
C ASP A 27 2.89 28.33 19.91
N VAL A 28 3.39 29.13 18.97
CA VAL A 28 3.29 30.60 19.06
C VAL A 28 1.85 31.05 18.86
N TYR A 29 1.15 30.49 17.87
CA TYR A 29 -0.23 30.83 17.59
C TYR A 29 -1.14 30.53 18.79
N GLU A 30 -0.99 29.37 19.42
CA GLU A 30 -1.74 29.05 20.64
C GLU A 30 -1.48 30.05 21.78
N LYS A 31 -0.21 30.43 21.99
CA LYS A 31 0.19 31.40 23.02
C LYS A 31 -0.33 32.82 22.75
N GLN A 32 -0.70 33.14 21.51
CA GLN A 32 -1.27 34.43 21.11
C GLN A 32 -2.77 34.58 21.42
N ARG A 33 -3.47 33.54 21.90
CA ARG A 33 -4.91 33.56 22.21
C ARG A 33 -5.37 34.79 23.03
N GLY A 34 -4.54 35.23 23.97
CA GLY A 34 -4.83 36.35 24.88
C GLY A 34 -3.98 37.61 24.65
N VAL A 35 -3.36 37.73 23.47
CA VAL A 35 -2.46 38.82 23.09
C VAL A 35 -3.10 39.62 21.93
N PRO A 36 -3.12 40.97 21.99
CA PRO A 36 -3.78 41.79 20.98
C PRO A 36 -3.02 41.86 19.65
N VAL A 37 -1.71 41.61 19.66
CA VAL A 37 -0.89 41.53 18.44
C VAL A 37 -0.61 40.06 18.13
N LYS A 38 -0.78 39.71 16.85
CA LYS A 38 -0.56 38.37 16.32
C LYS A 38 0.50 38.44 15.23
N VAL A 39 1.31 37.40 15.15
CA VAL A 39 2.18 37.11 14.02
C VAL A 39 1.33 36.35 13.01
N TYR A 40 1.23 36.89 11.80
CA TYR A 40 0.53 36.20 10.73
C TYR A 40 1.49 35.29 9.97
N LEU A 41 0.94 34.25 9.34
CA LEU A 41 1.71 33.27 8.60
C LEU A 41 2.51 33.93 7.47
N GLU A 42 1.91 34.93 6.83
CA GLU A 42 2.50 35.71 5.73
C GLU A 42 3.70 36.57 6.14
N ASP A 43 3.83 36.89 7.44
CA ASP A 43 4.95 37.70 7.95
C ASP A 43 6.21 36.85 8.18
N ILE A 44 6.11 35.53 8.03
CA ILE A 44 7.20 34.59 8.33
C ILE A 44 7.95 34.24 7.04
N SER A 45 9.23 34.61 6.97
CA SER A 45 10.10 34.40 5.80
C SER A 45 10.14 32.95 5.31
N TYR A 46 10.10 31.98 6.23
CA TYR A 46 10.15 30.55 5.91
C TYR A 46 8.91 30.07 5.15
N TYR A 47 7.75 30.72 5.35
CA TYR A 47 6.48 30.30 4.76
C TYR A 47 6.53 30.28 3.23
N GLU A 48 7.26 31.21 2.59
CA GLU A 48 7.45 31.23 1.13
C GLU A 48 8.09 29.95 0.57
N ARG A 49 8.86 29.23 1.39
CA ARG A 49 9.57 28.00 1.01
C ARG A 49 8.98 26.74 1.67
N PHE A 50 7.98 26.90 2.53
CA PHE A 50 7.45 25.81 3.34
C PHE A 50 6.88 24.68 2.47
N GLU A 51 5.95 24.97 1.56
CA GLU A 51 5.31 23.94 0.73
C GLU A 51 6.33 23.09 -0.06
N PRO A 52 7.27 23.66 -0.84
CA PRO A 52 8.24 22.84 -1.57
C PRO A 52 9.18 22.06 -0.65
N MET A 53 9.60 22.64 0.49
CA MET A 53 10.45 21.93 1.45
C MET A 53 9.70 20.79 2.16
N PHE A 54 8.42 20.99 2.49
CA PHE A 54 7.62 19.97 3.14
C PHE A 54 7.26 18.83 2.20
N LEU A 55 6.91 19.14 0.95
CA LEU A 55 6.72 18.11 -0.07
C LEU A 55 8.01 17.33 -0.31
N ASP A 56 9.16 18.00 -0.40
CA ASP A 56 10.46 17.36 -0.56
C ASP A 56 10.82 16.49 0.66
N LEU A 57 10.49 16.90 1.88
CA LEU A 57 10.62 16.06 3.08
C LEU A 57 9.78 14.79 2.96
N VAL A 58 8.53 14.92 2.51
CA VAL A 58 7.61 13.79 2.35
C VAL A 58 8.13 12.81 1.29
N LEU A 59 8.62 13.34 0.17
CA LEU A 59 9.09 12.54 -0.96
C LEU A 59 10.50 11.97 -0.78
N LYS A 60 11.47 12.73 -0.24
CA LYS A 60 12.86 12.26 -0.05
C LYS A 60 12.94 11.10 0.90
N ARG A 61 12.15 11.10 1.98
CA ARG A 61 12.08 9.94 2.86
C ARG A 61 11.46 8.75 2.14
N ALA A 62 10.40 8.97 1.35
CA ALA A 62 9.81 7.93 0.49
C ALA A 62 10.78 7.36 -0.57
N LEU A 63 11.71 8.18 -1.07
CA LEU A 63 12.67 7.88 -2.13
C LEU A 63 14.03 7.42 -1.61
N SER A 64 14.30 7.47 -0.31
CA SER A 64 15.60 7.05 0.22
C SER A 64 15.70 5.51 0.24
N GLU A 65 16.59 4.99 -0.58
CA GLU A 65 16.97 3.58 -0.56
C GLU A 65 17.44 3.18 0.85
N GLY A 66 16.76 2.22 1.47
CA GLY A 66 17.13 1.66 2.78
C GLY A 66 16.41 2.25 4.00
N SER A 67 15.50 3.20 3.83
CA SER A 67 14.61 3.62 4.93
C SER A 67 13.49 2.60 5.12
N SER A 68 13.62 1.74 6.14
CA SER A 68 12.56 0.80 6.55
C SER A 68 11.38 1.48 7.23
N ASP A 69 11.37 2.80 7.34
CA ASP A 69 10.28 3.60 7.92
C ASP A 69 10.03 4.85 7.06
N LEU A 70 9.22 4.72 6.00
CA LEU A 70 8.56 5.87 5.33
C LEU A 70 7.35 6.37 6.14
N ASN A 71 7.28 6.00 7.41
CA ASN A 71 6.18 6.37 8.27
C ASN A 71 6.32 7.87 8.59
N PHE A 72 5.25 8.64 8.35
CA PHE A 72 5.10 10.01 8.83
C PHE A 72 4.26 10.13 10.12
N PRO A 73 4.23 9.17 11.08
CA PRO A 73 3.41 9.31 12.26
C PRO A 73 3.76 10.57 13.01
N GLU A 74 5.02 11.02 13.05
CA GLU A 74 5.35 12.29 13.70
C GLU A 74 4.62 13.49 13.09
N VAL A 75 4.52 13.58 11.76
CA VAL A 75 3.84 14.68 11.07
C VAL A 75 2.32 14.51 11.15
N GLU A 76 1.83 13.27 11.03
CA GLU A 76 0.41 12.98 11.19
C GLU A 76 -0.08 13.25 12.61
N GLU A 77 0.64 12.79 13.63
CA GLU A 77 0.38 13.05 15.04
C GLU A 77 0.43 14.55 15.32
N LEU A 78 1.40 15.25 14.75
CA LEU A 78 1.52 16.70 14.88
C LEU A 78 0.29 17.42 14.31
N LEU A 79 -0.12 17.09 13.08
CA LEU A 79 -1.29 17.69 12.45
C LEU A 79 -2.59 17.26 13.15
N HIS A 80 -2.65 16.03 13.65
CA HIS A 80 -3.80 15.56 14.42
C HIS A 80 -3.90 16.30 15.76
N ALA A 81 -2.78 16.51 16.45
CA ALA A 81 -2.70 17.28 17.69
C ALA A 81 -3.01 18.77 17.48
N PHE A 82 -2.63 19.34 16.32
CA PHE A 82 -2.95 20.72 15.92
C PHE A 82 -4.46 20.96 16.00
N CYS A 83 -5.27 20.11 15.37
CA CYS A 83 -6.73 20.22 15.37
C CYS A 83 -7.36 20.03 16.76
N GLY A 84 -6.63 19.41 17.71
CA GLY A 84 -7.07 19.24 19.08
C GLY A 84 -6.91 20.48 19.98
N LYS A 85 -6.18 21.51 19.51
CA LYS A 85 -5.98 22.75 20.29
C LYS A 85 -7.24 23.62 20.28
N GLU A 86 -7.52 24.30 21.40
CA GLU A 86 -8.70 25.17 21.53
C GLU A 86 -8.59 26.47 20.69
N PHE A 87 -7.35 26.89 20.39
CA PHE A 87 -7.06 28.07 19.57
C PHE A 87 -5.93 27.74 18.59
N TYR A 88 -6.26 27.68 17.30
CA TYR A 88 -5.35 27.25 16.25
C TYR A 88 -5.66 27.98 14.92
N ASP A 89 -4.69 28.05 14.02
CA ASP A 89 -4.89 28.61 12.67
C ASP A 89 -5.43 27.52 11.74
N GLU A 90 -6.73 27.61 11.44
CA GLU A 90 -7.41 26.67 10.55
C GLU A 90 -6.86 26.71 9.12
N ARG A 91 -6.47 27.88 8.62
CA ARG A 91 -5.93 28.01 7.27
C ARG A 91 -4.58 27.31 7.18
N PHE A 92 -3.68 27.55 8.14
CA PHE A 92 -2.37 26.89 8.14
C PHE A 92 -2.49 25.38 8.33
N TYR A 93 -3.43 24.92 9.16
CA TYR A 93 -3.76 23.50 9.30
C TYR A 93 -4.21 22.89 7.96
N LEU A 94 -5.13 23.55 7.26
CA LEU A 94 -5.64 23.07 5.97
C LEU A 94 -4.55 23.04 4.89
N GLU A 95 -3.70 24.07 4.84
CA GLU A 95 -2.56 24.16 3.92
C GLU A 95 -1.53 23.06 4.19
N SER A 96 -1.10 22.89 5.44
CA SER A 96 -0.14 21.85 5.83
C SER A 96 -0.68 20.45 5.54
N THR A 97 -1.95 20.20 5.89
CA THR A 97 -2.60 18.92 5.60
C THR A 97 -2.70 18.67 4.10
N LEU A 98 -2.96 19.69 3.29
CA LEU A 98 -3.02 19.55 1.83
C LEU A 98 -1.66 19.18 1.23
N VAL A 99 -0.56 19.77 1.73
CA VAL A 99 0.80 19.42 1.28
C VAL A 99 1.11 17.96 1.62
N LEU A 100 0.77 17.51 2.83
CA LEU A 100 0.92 16.11 3.23
C LEU A 100 0.09 15.17 2.31
N ILE A 101 -1.17 15.51 2.05
CA ILE A 101 -2.05 14.75 1.14
C ILE A 101 -1.44 14.64 -0.27
N LYS A 102 -0.87 15.72 -0.81
CA LYS A 102 -0.18 15.70 -2.11
C LYS A 102 0.99 14.72 -2.10
N GLY A 103 1.80 14.74 -1.04
CA GLY A 103 2.94 13.83 -0.89
C GLY A 103 2.51 12.36 -0.74
N ILE A 104 1.47 12.08 0.07
CA ILE A 104 0.91 10.74 0.22
C ILE A 104 0.34 10.23 -1.10
N ALA A 105 -0.38 11.06 -1.86
CA ALA A 105 -0.92 10.64 -3.16
C ALA A 105 0.18 10.21 -4.13
N ILE A 106 1.30 10.94 -4.18
CA ILE A 106 2.47 10.57 -4.99
C ILE A 106 3.11 9.27 -4.48
N LEU A 107 3.22 9.10 -3.16
CA LEU A 107 3.75 7.87 -2.56
C LEU A 107 2.88 6.65 -2.94
N VAL A 108 1.56 6.76 -2.79
CA VAL A 108 0.60 5.69 -3.12
C VAL A 108 0.69 5.33 -4.61
N ASP A 109 0.71 6.31 -5.51
CA ASP A 109 0.87 6.07 -6.96
C ASP A 109 2.17 5.33 -7.27
N ARG A 110 3.28 5.73 -6.64
CA ARG A 110 4.56 5.04 -6.79
C ARG A 110 4.48 3.59 -6.29
N VAL A 111 3.93 3.36 -5.10
CA VAL A 111 3.84 2.00 -4.55
C VAL A 111 2.95 1.11 -5.42
N ASP A 112 1.85 1.64 -5.97
CA ASP A 112 1.05 0.90 -6.96
C ASP A 112 1.93 0.49 -8.16
N GLN A 113 2.69 1.42 -8.75
CA GLN A 113 3.60 1.09 -9.86
C GLN A 113 4.68 0.06 -9.47
N GLU A 114 5.21 0.12 -8.25
CA GLU A 114 6.16 -0.87 -7.72
C GLU A 114 5.50 -2.26 -7.62
N VAL A 115 4.29 -2.32 -7.09
CA VAL A 115 3.49 -3.56 -6.98
C VAL A 115 3.17 -4.13 -8.37
N GLN A 116 2.79 -3.31 -9.35
CA GLN A 116 2.60 -3.76 -10.74
C GLN A 116 3.89 -4.38 -11.33
N ARG A 117 5.06 -3.93 -10.89
CA ARG A 117 6.37 -4.49 -11.27
C ARG A 117 6.79 -5.68 -10.41
N ARG A 118 5.95 -6.09 -9.45
CA ARG A 118 6.17 -7.19 -8.49
C ARG A 118 7.24 -6.87 -7.45
N MET A 119 7.36 -5.59 -7.08
CA MET A 119 8.17 -5.13 -5.95
C MET A 119 7.22 -4.78 -4.80
N PHE A 120 7.35 -5.48 -3.68
CA PHE A 120 6.36 -5.44 -2.59
C PHE A 120 6.90 -4.79 -1.31
N ASP A 121 8.12 -4.24 -1.32
CA ASP A 121 8.80 -3.69 -0.15
C ASP A 121 7.98 -2.64 0.61
N ASN A 122 7.14 -1.92 -0.13
CA ASN A 122 6.39 -0.77 0.34
C ASN A 122 4.87 -0.99 0.36
N VAL A 123 4.40 -2.24 0.13
CA VAL A 123 2.98 -2.55 -0.05
C VAL A 123 2.11 -2.10 1.13
N ARG A 124 2.67 -2.09 2.35
CA ARG A 124 2.01 -1.60 3.56
C ARG A 124 1.45 -0.18 3.44
N TYR A 125 2.01 0.68 2.59
CA TYR A 125 1.53 2.05 2.41
C TYR A 125 0.21 2.12 1.66
N LEU A 126 -0.05 1.17 0.75
CA LEU A 126 -1.39 1.01 0.19
C LEU A 126 -2.37 0.67 1.31
N TYR A 127 -1.98 -0.12 2.30
CA TYR A 127 -2.88 -0.49 3.38
C TYR A 127 -3.03 0.63 4.42
N TYR A 128 -1.95 1.35 4.73
CA TYR A 128 -1.95 2.39 5.75
C TYR A 128 -2.70 3.67 5.31
N TYR A 129 -2.55 4.09 4.06
CA TYR A 129 -3.06 5.39 3.57
C TYR A 129 -4.37 5.31 2.80
N THR A 130 -4.87 4.12 2.46
CA THR A 130 -6.15 4.00 1.78
C THR A 130 -7.06 2.96 2.41
N THR A 131 -8.36 3.12 2.17
CA THR A 131 -9.43 2.20 2.54
C THR A 131 -9.98 1.43 1.33
N GLU A 132 -9.38 1.61 0.16
CA GLU A 132 -9.78 0.93 -1.08
C GLU A 132 -9.67 -0.60 -0.96
N PRO A 133 -10.45 -1.37 -1.74
CA PRO A 133 -10.49 -2.83 -1.68
C PRO A 133 -9.26 -3.45 -2.38
N ILE A 134 -8.09 -3.32 -1.75
CA ILE A 134 -6.83 -3.84 -2.28
C ILE A 134 -6.86 -5.38 -2.32
N ASP A 135 -6.61 -5.93 -3.50
CA ASP A 135 -6.49 -7.35 -3.80
C ASP A 135 -5.33 -7.57 -4.79
N LEU A 136 -4.23 -8.11 -4.26
CA LEU A 136 -2.99 -8.34 -4.99
C LEU A 136 -2.96 -9.71 -5.68
N THR A 137 -4.02 -10.52 -5.57
CA THR A 137 -4.03 -11.90 -6.06
C THR A 137 -3.68 -11.98 -7.54
N ARG A 138 -4.18 -11.05 -8.36
CA ARG A 138 -3.87 -10.97 -9.80
C ARG A 138 -2.37 -10.74 -10.05
N VAL A 139 -1.79 -9.77 -9.35
CA VAL A 139 -0.36 -9.43 -9.47
C VAL A 139 0.52 -10.57 -8.98
N LEU A 140 0.12 -11.21 -7.87
CA LEU A 140 0.80 -12.36 -7.29
C LEU A 140 0.80 -13.57 -8.23
N VAL A 141 -0.32 -13.82 -8.91
CA VAL A 141 -0.48 -14.97 -9.82
C VAL A 141 0.09 -14.73 -11.22
N ASP A 142 0.28 -13.46 -11.66
CA ASP A 142 0.78 -13.12 -12.99
C ASP A 142 2.03 -13.93 -13.44
N PRO A 143 3.07 -14.15 -12.62
CA PRO A 143 4.23 -14.96 -13.02
C PRO A 143 3.85 -16.39 -13.41
N CYS A 144 2.88 -16.99 -12.69
CA CYS A 144 2.43 -18.35 -12.93
C CYS A 144 1.66 -18.48 -14.25
N THR A 145 0.94 -17.42 -14.67
CA THR A 145 0.21 -17.41 -15.94
C THR A 145 1.15 -17.62 -17.15
N ARG A 146 2.38 -17.12 -17.07
CA ARG A 146 3.40 -17.23 -18.13
C ARG A 146 3.98 -18.64 -18.26
N CYS A 147 3.96 -19.40 -17.16
CA CYS A 147 4.46 -20.77 -17.08
C CYS A 147 3.35 -21.82 -17.15
N ILE A 148 2.10 -21.40 -17.32
CA ILE A 148 0.94 -22.31 -17.31
C ILE A 148 1.08 -23.44 -18.35
N GLN A 149 1.87 -23.25 -19.42
CA GLN A 149 2.12 -24.27 -20.45
C GLN A 149 3.00 -25.45 -20.00
N ASP A 150 3.80 -25.27 -18.96
CA ASP A 150 4.85 -26.19 -18.55
C ASP A 150 4.68 -26.51 -17.05
N PRO A 151 4.09 -27.69 -16.70
CA PRO A 151 3.80 -28.02 -15.30
C PRO A 151 5.03 -27.99 -14.37
N PRO A 152 6.20 -28.58 -14.73
CA PRO A 152 7.43 -28.41 -13.96
C PRO A 152 7.82 -26.94 -13.70
N ALA A 153 7.77 -26.09 -14.73
CA ALA A 153 8.10 -24.68 -14.58
C ALA A 153 7.08 -23.94 -13.70
N LEU A 154 5.79 -24.25 -13.85
CA LEU A 154 4.71 -23.69 -13.04
C LEU A 154 4.89 -24.02 -11.56
N VAL A 155 5.13 -25.30 -11.22
CA VAL A 155 5.33 -25.76 -9.84
C VAL A 155 6.53 -25.05 -9.20
N LYS A 156 7.61 -24.84 -9.96
CA LYS A 156 8.77 -24.05 -9.51
C LYS A 156 8.42 -22.58 -9.22
N GLU A 157 7.60 -21.95 -10.06
CA GLU A 157 7.14 -20.58 -9.80
C GLU A 157 6.16 -20.50 -8.62
N MET A 158 5.30 -21.52 -8.43
CA MET A 158 4.42 -21.61 -7.25
C MET A 158 5.22 -21.65 -5.93
N ALA A 159 6.36 -22.36 -5.91
CA ALA A 159 7.24 -22.36 -4.74
C ALA A 159 7.77 -20.95 -4.39
N LYS A 160 8.19 -20.18 -5.40
CA LYS A 160 8.61 -18.76 -5.20
C LYS A 160 7.45 -17.86 -4.80
N LEU A 161 6.27 -18.13 -5.35
CA LEU A 161 5.06 -17.40 -5.00
C LEU A 161 4.73 -17.55 -3.52
N ARG A 162 4.90 -18.74 -2.94
CA ARG A 162 4.72 -18.96 -1.50
C ARG A 162 5.62 -18.06 -0.66
N GLU A 163 6.89 -17.91 -1.03
CA GLU A 163 7.82 -16.99 -0.35
C GLU A 163 7.35 -15.53 -0.49
N THR A 164 6.91 -15.14 -1.69
CA THR A 164 6.41 -13.79 -1.97
C THR A 164 5.15 -13.47 -1.17
N VAL A 165 4.19 -14.40 -1.10
CA VAL A 165 2.98 -14.27 -0.26
C VAL A 165 3.35 -14.15 1.21
N GLY A 166 4.33 -14.94 1.68
CA GLY A 166 4.86 -14.81 3.04
C GLY A 166 5.44 -13.42 3.32
N PHE A 167 6.22 -12.89 2.38
CA PHE A 167 6.78 -11.53 2.48
C PHE A 167 5.69 -10.45 2.50
N VAL A 168 4.72 -10.53 1.58
CA VAL A 168 3.58 -9.59 1.54
C VAL A 168 2.82 -9.63 2.86
N ASN A 169 2.44 -10.81 3.34
CA ASN A 169 1.71 -10.93 4.62
C ASN A 169 2.48 -10.33 5.79
N LYS A 170 3.82 -10.46 5.82
CA LYS A 170 4.66 -9.83 6.83
C LYS A 170 4.63 -8.30 6.75
N GLN A 171 4.54 -7.72 5.55
CA GLN A 171 4.36 -6.28 5.38
C GLN A 171 2.98 -5.80 5.83
N LEU A 172 1.96 -6.65 5.77
CA LEU A 172 0.58 -6.33 6.15
C LEU A 172 0.27 -6.57 7.63
N GLU A 173 1.15 -7.27 8.34
CA GLU A 173 0.99 -7.56 9.76
C GLU A 173 1.01 -6.26 10.58
N ASP A 174 -0.01 -6.09 11.42
CA ASP A 174 -0.18 -4.93 12.32
C ASP A 174 -0.12 -3.56 11.63
N VAL A 175 -0.47 -3.48 10.35
CA VAL A 175 -0.60 -2.20 9.65
C VAL A 175 -1.73 -1.40 10.28
N GLY A 176 -1.36 -0.28 10.90
CA GLY A 176 -2.31 0.71 11.41
C GLY A 176 -3.05 1.44 10.29
N ASN A 177 -3.74 2.52 10.64
CA ASN A 177 -4.40 3.39 9.66
C ASN A 177 -3.97 4.83 9.86
N SER A 178 -3.66 5.51 8.76
CA SER A 178 -3.51 6.97 8.74
C SER A 178 -4.84 7.64 9.12
N PHE A 179 -4.77 8.78 9.81
CA PHE A 179 -5.99 9.59 10.04
C PHE A 179 -6.56 10.16 8.73
N LEU A 180 -5.75 10.19 7.67
CA LEU A 180 -6.11 10.64 6.33
C LEU A 180 -6.70 9.54 5.44
N ALA A 181 -6.71 8.27 5.88
CA ALA A 181 -7.15 7.14 5.03
C ALA A 181 -8.61 7.27 4.53
N ASN A 182 -9.43 8.04 5.26
CA ASN A 182 -10.81 8.36 4.90
C ASN A 182 -11.00 9.81 4.40
N ASP A 183 -9.94 10.61 4.32
CA ASP A 183 -10.03 12.00 3.88
C ASP A 183 -10.40 12.06 2.39
N ARG A 184 -11.49 12.76 2.09
CA ARG A 184 -12.00 12.89 0.72
C ARG A 184 -10.99 13.54 -0.23
N ARG A 185 -10.20 14.51 0.24
CA ARG A 185 -9.20 15.20 -0.58
C ARG A 185 -8.07 14.25 -1.00
N LEU A 186 -7.73 13.27 -0.16
CA LEU A 186 -6.79 12.21 -0.52
C LEU A 186 -7.42 11.24 -1.52
N LYS A 187 -8.64 10.77 -1.26
CA LYS A 187 -9.37 9.87 -2.18
C LYS A 187 -9.50 10.46 -3.59
N ASP A 188 -9.86 11.74 -3.71
CA ASP A 188 -10.00 12.43 -4.98
C ASP A 188 -8.67 12.57 -5.76
N ARG A 189 -7.52 12.34 -5.12
CA ARG A 189 -6.17 12.43 -5.72
C ARG A 189 -5.52 11.07 -5.95
N MET A 190 -6.03 10.01 -5.33
CA MET A 190 -5.52 8.66 -5.54
C MET A 190 -6.13 8.07 -6.81
N ASN A 191 -5.28 7.49 -7.64
CA ASN A 191 -5.70 6.75 -8.82
C ASN A 191 -5.00 5.40 -8.82
N LEU A 192 -5.60 4.42 -8.17
CA LEU A 192 -5.04 3.07 -8.07
C LEU A 192 -5.36 2.26 -9.33
N SER A 193 -4.39 1.47 -9.77
CA SER A 193 -4.53 0.58 -10.91
C SER A 193 -5.58 -0.52 -10.64
N GLU A 194 -6.39 -0.83 -11.65
CA GLU A 194 -7.39 -1.93 -11.58
C GLU A 194 -6.76 -3.29 -11.27
N GLY A 195 -5.46 -3.46 -11.54
CA GLY A 195 -4.72 -4.70 -11.28
C GLY A 195 -4.56 -5.03 -9.79
N ILE A 196 -4.66 -4.04 -8.90
CA ILE A 196 -4.55 -4.21 -7.44
C ILE A 196 -5.88 -4.01 -6.71
N LEU A 197 -6.97 -3.78 -7.44
CA LEU A 197 -8.30 -3.60 -6.89
C LEU A 197 -9.13 -4.88 -7.05
N GLY A 198 -9.82 -5.24 -5.97
CA GLY A 198 -10.72 -6.39 -5.92
C GLY A 198 -12.12 -6.02 -5.43
N GLN A 199 -12.94 -7.05 -5.21
CA GLN A 199 -14.28 -6.87 -4.63
C GLN A 199 -14.22 -6.54 -3.14
N LYS A 200 -13.18 -7.02 -2.46
CA LYS A 200 -12.96 -6.85 -1.03
C LYS A 200 -11.47 -6.65 -0.79
N ARG A 201 -11.17 -5.91 0.27
CA ARG A 201 -9.82 -5.75 0.78
C ARG A 201 -9.33 -7.06 1.41
N ILE A 202 -8.14 -7.50 1.04
CA ILE A 202 -7.51 -8.70 1.60
C ILE A 202 -6.42 -8.28 2.58
N GLU A 203 -6.68 -8.45 3.88
CA GLU A 203 -5.73 -8.14 4.95
C GLU A 203 -4.64 -9.22 5.11
N LYS A 204 -4.95 -10.45 4.70
CA LYS A 204 -4.01 -11.57 4.75
C LYS A 204 -4.30 -12.56 3.64
N TYR A 205 -3.29 -12.85 2.83
CA TYR A 205 -3.36 -13.80 1.73
C TYR A 205 -3.08 -15.20 2.25
N ARG A 206 -4.06 -16.09 2.13
CA ARG A 206 -3.83 -17.52 2.36
C ARG A 206 -3.22 -18.11 1.10
N ILE A 207 -2.18 -18.93 1.26
CA ILE A 207 -1.51 -19.50 0.10
C ILE A 207 -2.45 -20.45 -0.67
N GLU A 208 -3.38 -21.08 0.04
CA GLU A 208 -4.40 -21.96 -0.50
C GLU A 208 -5.34 -21.21 -1.44
N ASP A 209 -5.78 -20.00 -1.07
CA ASP A 209 -6.66 -19.16 -1.89
C ASP A 209 -5.93 -18.67 -3.15
N VAL A 210 -4.65 -18.31 -3.00
CA VAL A 210 -3.79 -17.88 -4.12
C VAL A 210 -3.53 -19.05 -5.08
N TYR A 211 -3.26 -20.25 -4.57
CA TYR A 211 -3.12 -21.46 -5.38
C TYR A 211 -4.45 -21.85 -6.05
N GLY A 212 -5.58 -21.67 -5.39
CA GLY A 212 -6.92 -21.84 -5.98
C GLY A 212 -7.07 -21.06 -7.30
N SER A 213 -6.60 -19.82 -7.33
CA SER A 213 -6.60 -19.01 -8.56
C SER A 213 -5.73 -19.59 -9.67
N ILE A 214 -4.62 -20.27 -9.33
CA ILE A 214 -3.77 -20.98 -10.31
C ILE A 214 -4.47 -22.24 -10.80
N PHE A 215 -5.14 -22.96 -9.91
CA PHE A 215 -5.89 -24.16 -10.25
C PHE A 215 -7.06 -23.84 -11.19
N ASP A 216 -7.75 -22.72 -10.98
CA ASP A 216 -8.76 -22.21 -11.90
C ASP A 216 -8.17 -21.96 -13.31
N LEU A 217 -6.97 -21.36 -13.40
CA LEU A 217 -6.28 -21.15 -14.67
C LEU A 217 -5.92 -22.48 -15.37
N LEU A 218 -5.49 -23.48 -14.60
CA LEU A 218 -5.22 -24.83 -15.12
C LEU A 218 -6.50 -25.47 -15.69
N MET A 219 -7.63 -25.38 -14.98
CA MET A 219 -8.92 -25.93 -15.42
C MET A 219 -9.43 -25.23 -16.68
N VAL A 220 -9.41 -23.89 -16.71
CA VAL A 220 -9.79 -23.10 -17.89
C VAL A 220 -8.98 -23.52 -19.10
N LYS A 221 -7.67 -23.69 -18.91
CA LYS A 221 -6.79 -24.10 -19.99
C LYS A 221 -7.05 -25.54 -20.44
N ALA A 222 -7.23 -26.48 -19.52
CA ALA A 222 -7.56 -27.87 -19.86
C ALA A 222 -8.89 -27.99 -20.62
N THR A 223 -9.85 -27.10 -20.33
CA THR A 223 -11.12 -27.02 -21.08
C THR A 223 -10.91 -26.68 -22.57
N GLY A 224 -9.83 -25.97 -22.89
CA GLY A 224 -9.45 -25.65 -24.26
C GLY A 224 -8.73 -26.78 -25.02
N MET A 225 -8.46 -27.91 -24.35
CA MET A 225 -7.80 -29.08 -24.94
C MET A 225 -8.80 -30.17 -25.30
N ASP A 226 -8.38 -31.17 -26.09
CA ASP A 226 -9.13 -32.42 -26.16
C ASP A 226 -9.07 -33.14 -24.79
N MET A 227 -10.06 -34.01 -24.53
CA MET A 227 -10.28 -34.60 -23.21
C MET A 227 -9.07 -35.40 -22.69
N GLU A 228 -8.41 -36.18 -23.56
CA GLU A 228 -7.24 -36.98 -23.19
C GLU A 228 -6.04 -36.08 -22.88
N SER A 229 -5.74 -35.10 -23.73
CA SER A 229 -4.67 -34.14 -23.47
C SER A 229 -4.94 -33.32 -22.21
N GLY A 230 -6.19 -32.91 -21.97
CA GLY A 230 -6.59 -32.17 -20.78
C GLY A 230 -6.38 -32.98 -19.50
N TYR A 231 -6.79 -34.26 -19.50
CA TYR A 231 -6.54 -35.18 -18.38
C TYR A 231 -5.04 -35.36 -18.12
N VAL A 232 -4.26 -35.68 -19.16
CA VAL A 232 -2.81 -35.88 -19.04
C VAL A 232 -2.12 -34.62 -18.52
N TYR A 233 -2.53 -33.46 -18.99
CA TYR A 233 -1.99 -32.17 -18.55
C TYR A 233 -2.24 -31.90 -17.06
N ILE A 234 -3.49 -32.04 -16.59
CA ILE A 234 -3.82 -31.82 -15.17
C ILE A 234 -3.13 -32.86 -14.28
N MET A 235 -3.14 -34.14 -14.67
CA MET A 235 -2.49 -35.18 -13.88
C MET A 235 -0.97 -35.05 -13.87
N GLY A 236 -0.38 -34.58 -14.97
CA GLY A 236 1.03 -34.21 -15.03
C GLY A 236 1.35 -33.12 -14.01
N PHE A 237 0.55 -32.05 -13.97
CA PHE A 237 0.68 -31.02 -12.93
C PHE A 237 0.53 -31.59 -11.52
N CYS A 238 -0.51 -32.38 -11.24
CA CYS A 238 -0.73 -32.98 -9.92
C CYS A 238 0.46 -33.83 -9.47
N SER A 239 1.07 -34.60 -10.39
CA SER A 239 2.27 -35.39 -10.11
C SER A 239 3.44 -34.49 -9.72
N GLU A 240 3.72 -33.45 -10.52
CA GLU A 240 4.81 -32.51 -10.25
C GLU A 240 4.60 -31.75 -8.93
N PHE A 241 3.37 -31.35 -8.63
CA PHE A 241 3.01 -30.64 -7.41
C PHE A 241 3.28 -31.47 -6.14
N ILE A 242 2.91 -32.76 -6.16
CA ILE A 242 3.19 -33.70 -5.06
C ILE A 242 4.68 -33.97 -4.97
N MET A 243 5.34 -34.30 -6.09
CA MET A 243 6.76 -34.63 -6.11
C MET A 243 7.66 -33.50 -5.63
N SER A 244 7.25 -32.25 -5.87
CA SER A 244 8.00 -31.05 -5.46
C SER A 244 7.61 -30.52 -4.08
N GLU A 245 6.69 -31.19 -3.36
CA GLU A 245 6.23 -30.82 -2.01
C GLU A 245 5.77 -29.34 -1.89
N VAL A 246 5.18 -28.79 -2.96
CA VAL A 246 4.77 -27.37 -2.99
C VAL A 246 3.53 -27.10 -2.11
N GLY A 247 2.72 -28.12 -1.87
CA GLY A 247 1.59 -28.10 -0.95
C GLY A 247 1.07 -29.50 -0.65
N GLU A 248 -0.01 -29.57 0.12
CA GLU A 248 -0.63 -30.83 0.53
C GLU A 248 -1.45 -31.46 -0.61
N GLU A 249 -1.58 -32.79 -0.59
CA GLU A 249 -2.35 -33.51 -1.60
C GLU A 249 -3.84 -33.10 -1.62
N ASP A 250 -4.38 -32.75 -0.45
CA ASP A 250 -5.76 -32.26 -0.32
C ASP A 250 -5.99 -30.96 -1.11
N ALA A 251 -4.96 -30.13 -1.26
CA ALA A 251 -5.07 -28.87 -2.01
C ALA A 251 -5.37 -29.09 -3.50
N ILE A 252 -4.99 -30.24 -4.07
CA ILE A 252 -5.20 -30.57 -5.49
C ILE A 252 -6.33 -31.58 -5.72
N LEU A 253 -7.10 -31.94 -4.68
CA LEU A 253 -8.15 -32.94 -4.79
C LEU A 253 -9.20 -32.54 -5.84
N HIS A 254 -9.65 -31.28 -5.82
CA HIS A 254 -10.61 -30.75 -6.79
C HIS A 254 -10.09 -30.79 -8.23
N LEU A 255 -8.77 -30.61 -8.46
CA LEU A 255 -8.17 -30.76 -9.79
C LEU A 255 -8.20 -32.22 -10.26
N LYS A 256 -7.94 -33.18 -9.36
CA LYS A 256 -8.04 -34.61 -9.67
C LYS A 256 -9.48 -35.01 -9.99
N GLU A 257 -10.45 -34.53 -9.22
CA GLU A 257 -11.87 -34.74 -9.47
C GLU A 257 -12.29 -34.16 -10.83
N TYR A 258 -11.86 -32.94 -11.14
CA TYR A 258 -12.08 -32.31 -12.44
C TYR A 258 -11.50 -33.15 -13.59
N ALA A 259 -10.24 -33.59 -13.47
CA ALA A 259 -9.58 -34.42 -14.48
C ALA A 259 -10.32 -35.74 -14.71
N ASN A 260 -10.73 -36.43 -13.64
CA ASN A 260 -11.52 -37.66 -13.74
C ASN A 260 -12.88 -37.42 -14.43
N GLY A 261 -13.51 -36.28 -14.17
CA GLY A 261 -14.75 -35.88 -14.85
C GLY A 261 -14.62 -35.69 -16.37
N LEU A 262 -13.42 -35.34 -16.87
CA LEU A 262 -13.16 -35.26 -18.32
C LEU A 262 -13.23 -36.63 -19.00
N LEU A 263 -12.83 -37.70 -18.30
CA LEU A 263 -12.85 -39.06 -18.84
C LEU A 263 -14.26 -39.66 -18.87
N ILE A 264 -15.09 -39.34 -17.87
CA ILE A 264 -16.47 -39.83 -17.78
C ILE A 264 -17.33 -39.28 -18.93
N LYS A 265 -17.10 -38.02 -19.35
CA LYS A 265 -17.78 -37.41 -20.51
C LYS A 265 -17.45 -38.04 -21.87
N LYS A 266 -16.45 -38.94 -21.94
CA LYS A 266 -16.10 -39.70 -23.15
C LYS A 266 -16.97 -40.95 -23.32
N GLU A 267 -17.62 -41.41 -22.26
CA GLU A 267 -18.42 -42.64 -22.24
C GLU A 267 -19.92 -42.42 -22.48
N GLU A 268 -20.37 -41.16 -22.62
CA GLU A 268 -21.71 -40.75 -23.07
C GLU A 268 -21.69 -40.27 -24.53
#